data_AF-A0A2D6DWF5-F1
#
_entry.id   AF-A0A2D6DWF5-F1
#
_cell.length_a   1.000
_cell.length_b   1.000
_cell.length_c   1.000
_cell.angle_alpha   90.00
_cell.angle_beta   90.00
_cell.angle_gamma   90.00
#
_symmetry.space_group_name_H-M   'P 1'
#
loop_
_entity.id
_entity.type
_entity.pdbx_description
1 polymer ?
#
loop_
_entity_poly.entity_id
_entity_poly.type
_entity_poly.pdbx_seq_one_letter_code
_entity_poly.pdbx_strand_id
1 'polypeptide(L)'
;MTNDLKHALGDRPNSEFIISPEGRILVSRSWSDPQTLRADLEKLIGKTKTVTSPSDLNRKIRSAPTSKIASGVVPRTQKPEGSMAVIVRPITSKSDKEKAKEIFYVKLRAEADRGLMDQGKGKLHIGFHLDPLHTVHWNNLADPLYFEFKTPKGIKMSTSKGSAPKVKAPSDIDPREFLIEVDSSAGRIEQPLELEVSYFACDDEEGWCRAVTHRYEIELRRDRDAGSVRSSGGGRGFDRRQRPGGRGGFGQRRRPDVGQMLERMDTNGDGVIALEEAHGPMADRFKMMDTDENGSLSKEELQKHFERRGSRR
;
A
#
# COMPACT_ATOMS: atom_id res chain seq x y z
N MET A 1 -4.99 -9.94 16.56
CA MET A 1 -3.52 -9.97 16.38
C MET A 1 -3.06 -8.54 16.13
N THR A 2 -2.02 -8.07 16.83
CA THR A 2 -1.55 -6.68 16.85
C THR A 2 -0.57 -6.32 15.74
N ASN A 3 -0.16 -7.28 14.89
CA ASN A 3 0.82 -7.11 13.82
C ASN A 3 2.18 -6.54 14.26
N ASP A 4 2.50 -6.60 15.56
CA ASP A 4 3.71 -6.00 16.15
C ASP A 4 4.99 -6.46 15.46
N LEU A 5 5.10 -7.74 15.11
CA LEU A 5 6.26 -8.28 14.39
C LEU A 5 6.43 -7.63 13.01
N LYS A 6 5.35 -7.47 12.25
CA LYS A 6 5.37 -6.80 10.94
C LYS A 6 5.83 -5.35 11.08
N HIS A 7 5.32 -4.65 12.08
CA HIS A 7 5.72 -3.27 12.38
C HIS A 7 7.19 -3.17 12.80
N ALA A 8 7.65 -4.08 13.67
CA ALA A 8 9.05 -4.16 14.09
C ALA A 8 10.00 -4.46 12.92
N LEU A 9 9.55 -5.24 11.94
CA LEU A 9 10.29 -5.55 10.72
C LEU A 9 10.16 -4.47 9.62
N GLY A 10 9.48 -3.36 9.92
CA GLY A 10 9.47 -2.14 9.11
C GLY A 10 8.38 -2.05 8.05
N ASP A 11 7.28 -2.79 8.19
CA ASP A 11 6.09 -2.70 7.31
C ASP A 11 6.39 -2.92 5.82
N ARG A 12 7.37 -3.79 5.51
CA ARG A 12 7.86 -4.01 4.16
C ARG A 12 7.04 -5.10 3.46
N PRO A 13 6.52 -4.87 2.23
CA PRO A 13 5.54 -5.75 1.61
C PRO A 13 6.12 -7.08 1.10
N ASN A 14 7.41 -7.10 0.73
CA ASN A 14 8.09 -8.28 0.20
C ASN A 14 9.51 -8.39 0.79
N SER A 15 9.65 -8.09 2.09
CA SER A 15 10.94 -8.14 2.77
C SER A 15 11.48 -9.55 2.85
N GLU A 16 12.80 -9.65 2.78
CA GLU A 16 13.51 -10.89 2.95
C GLU A 16 14.51 -10.77 4.09
N PHE A 17 14.51 -11.78 4.96
CA PHE A 17 15.40 -11.88 6.11
C PHE A 17 16.12 -13.23 6.09
N ILE A 18 17.42 -13.21 6.34
CA ILE A 18 18.19 -14.43 6.65
C ILE A 18 18.48 -14.37 8.14
N ILE A 19 18.04 -15.40 8.88
CA ILE A 19 18.14 -15.44 10.35
C ILE A 19 19.02 -16.63 10.73
N SER A 20 19.98 -16.42 11.63
CA SER A 20 20.86 -17.47 12.14
C SER A 20 20.12 -18.41 13.10
N PRO A 21 20.64 -19.61 13.39
CA PRO A 21 20.07 -20.52 14.39
C PRO A 21 19.93 -19.90 15.80
N GLU A 22 20.78 -18.93 16.13
CA GLU A 22 20.73 -18.17 17.40
C GLU A 22 19.72 -17.02 17.36
N GLY A 23 18.92 -16.90 16.30
CA GLY A 23 17.89 -15.88 16.14
C GLY A 23 18.42 -14.50 15.70
N ARG A 24 19.66 -14.41 15.20
CA ARG A 24 20.23 -13.13 14.74
C ARG A 24 19.89 -12.86 13.28
N ILE A 25 19.46 -11.64 12.95
CA ILE A 25 19.25 -11.23 11.56
C ILE A 25 20.61 -11.01 10.89
N LEU A 26 20.96 -11.89 9.94
CA LEU A 26 22.20 -11.84 9.16
C LEU A 26 22.06 -10.97 7.92
N VAL A 27 20.89 -11.00 7.27
CA VAL A 27 20.56 -10.16 6.12
C VAL A 27 19.13 -9.66 6.28
N SER A 28 18.91 -8.38 5.97
CA SER A 28 17.58 -7.77 5.87
C SER A 28 17.52 -6.92 4.60
N ARG A 29 16.50 -7.15 3.78
CA ARG A 29 16.24 -6.36 2.58
C ARG A 29 14.76 -6.08 2.38
N SER A 30 14.47 -4.99 1.68
CA SER A 30 13.11 -4.49 1.49
C SER A 30 12.32 -5.19 0.38
N TRP A 31 13.01 -5.85 -0.53
CA TRP A 31 12.42 -6.61 -1.62
C TRP A 31 13.22 -7.87 -1.85
N SER A 32 12.57 -9.02 -1.89
CA SER A 32 13.23 -10.30 -2.14
C SER A 32 13.68 -10.41 -3.59
N ASP A 33 14.91 -10.88 -3.77
CA ASP A 33 15.49 -11.18 -5.07
C ASP A 33 16.15 -12.58 -5.04
N PRO A 34 15.66 -13.55 -5.84
CA PRO A 34 16.14 -14.93 -5.76
C PRO A 34 17.63 -15.12 -6.05
N GLN A 35 18.21 -14.29 -6.93
CA GLN A 35 19.63 -14.39 -7.29
C GLN A 35 20.50 -13.88 -6.14
N THR A 36 20.13 -12.74 -5.56
CA THR A 36 20.79 -12.16 -4.39
C THR A 36 20.67 -13.08 -3.18
N LEU A 37 19.49 -13.64 -2.92
CA LEU A 37 19.28 -14.63 -1.86
C LEU A 37 20.23 -15.82 -2.01
N ARG A 38 20.35 -16.38 -3.23
CA ARG A 38 21.25 -17.50 -3.47
C ARG A 38 22.71 -17.13 -3.22
N ALA A 39 23.14 -15.95 -3.67
CA ALA A 39 24.50 -15.47 -3.41
C ALA A 39 24.78 -15.27 -1.90
N ASP A 40 23.82 -14.72 -1.15
CA ASP A 40 23.94 -14.56 0.30
C ASP A 40 24.03 -15.91 1.01
N LEU A 41 23.20 -16.89 0.61
CA LEU A 41 23.27 -18.24 1.17
C LEU A 41 24.59 -18.93 0.83
N GLU A 42 25.07 -18.83 -0.41
CA GLU A 42 26.38 -19.39 -0.78
C GLU A 42 27.53 -18.80 0.05
N LYS A 43 27.46 -17.51 0.38
CA LYS A 43 28.43 -16.85 1.26
C LYS A 43 28.35 -17.33 2.70
N LEU A 44 27.14 -17.59 3.21
CA LEU A 44 26.90 -17.93 4.62
C LEU A 44 27.12 -19.41 4.93
N ILE A 45 26.70 -20.31 4.03
CA ILE A 45 26.69 -21.76 4.27
C ILE A 45 27.44 -22.56 3.19
N GLY A 46 28.02 -21.90 2.20
CA GLY A 46 28.75 -22.54 1.10
C GLY A 46 27.88 -22.90 -0.09
N LYS A 47 28.52 -23.26 -1.20
CA LYS A 47 27.83 -23.66 -2.44
C LYS A 47 27.14 -25.00 -2.27
N THR A 48 25.86 -25.08 -2.67
CA THR A 48 25.16 -26.35 -2.76
C THR A 48 25.71 -27.18 -3.94
N LYS A 49 25.87 -28.48 -3.74
CA LYS A 49 26.25 -29.43 -4.81
C LYS A 49 25.09 -29.67 -5.79
N THR A 50 23.85 -29.51 -5.31
CA THR A 50 22.64 -29.79 -6.09
C THR A 50 21.73 -28.57 -6.06
N VAL A 51 21.42 -28.04 -7.23
CA VAL A 51 20.46 -26.93 -7.39
C VAL A 51 19.18 -27.51 -7.95
N THR A 52 18.12 -27.56 -7.14
CA THR A 52 16.79 -27.97 -7.59
C THR A 52 16.08 -26.77 -8.22
N SER A 53 15.68 -26.93 -9.47
CA SER A 53 14.80 -26.02 -10.20
C SER A 53 13.33 -26.42 -10.00
N PRO A 54 12.37 -25.50 -10.19
CA PRO A 54 10.95 -25.85 -10.15
C PRO A 54 10.56 -26.97 -11.15
N SER A 55 11.26 -27.09 -12.28
CA SER A 55 11.08 -28.17 -13.26
C SER A 55 11.54 -29.55 -12.77
N ASP A 56 12.49 -29.60 -11.83
CA ASP A 56 12.94 -30.87 -11.22
C ASP A 56 11.90 -31.41 -10.22
N LEU A 57 11.02 -30.53 -9.76
CA LEU A 57 9.87 -30.92 -8.97
C LEU A 57 8.82 -31.45 -9.95
N ASN A 58 8.64 -32.78 -10.03
CA ASN A 58 7.59 -33.45 -10.81
C ASN A 58 6.18 -33.15 -10.25
N ARG A 59 5.82 -31.86 -10.22
CA ARG A 59 4.57 -31.34 -9.69
C ARG A 59 3.56 -31.28 -10.82
N LYS A 60 2.42 -31.92 -10.62
CA LYS A 60 1.25 -31.74 -11.48
C LYS A 60 0.77 -30.30 -11.32
N ILE A 61 0.93 -29.49 -12.36
CA ILE A 61 0.36 -28.15 -12.43
C ILE A 61 -1.16 -28.32 -12.47
N ARG A 62 -1.83 -27.98 -11.37
CA ARG A 62 -3.29 -27.85 -11.37
C ARG A 62 -3.60 -26.44 -11.85
N SER A 63 -4.43 -26.32 -12.89
CA SER A 63 -5.01 -25.03 -13.25
C SER A 63 -5.76 -24.46 -12.04
N ALA A 64 -5.78 -23.14 -11.92
CA ALA A 64 -6.63 -22.49 -10.94
C ALA A 64 -8.09 -22.93 -11.19
N PRO A 65 -8.86 -23.26 -10.14
CA PRO A 65 -10.27 -23.58 -10.31
C PRO A 65 -10.99 -22.39 -10.94
N THR A 66 -11.70 -22.64 -12.03
CA THR A 66 -12.60 -21.64 -12.64
C THR A 66 -13.91 -21.66 -11.87
N SER A 67 -14.23 -20.55 -11.20
CA SER A 67 -15.56 -20.37 -10.60
C SER A 67 -16.63 -20.40 -11.68
N LYS A 68 -17.74 -21.10 -11.42
CA LYS A 68 -18.93 -21.08 -12.29
C LYS A 68 -19.78 -19.82 -12.10
N ILE A 69 -19.47 -19.03 -11.07
CA ILE A 69 -20.25 -17.87 -10.65
C ILE A 69 -19.76 -16.63 -11.39
N ALA A 70 -20.69 -15.79 -11.85
CA ALA A 70 -20.37 -14.61 -12.64
C ALA A 70 -19.46 -13.63 -11.86
N SER A 71 -18.55 -12.98 -12.59
CA SER A 71 -17.72 -11.89 -12.10
C SER A 71 -17.55 -10.83 -13.18
N GLY A 72 -17.33 -9.58 -12.79
CA GLY A 72 -17.25 -8.43 -13.68
C GLY A 72 -18.60 -7.95 -14.23
N VAL A 73 -19.72 -8.35 -13.61
CA VAL A 73 -21.09 -7.93 -13.96
C VAL A 73 -21.52 -6.66 -13.23
N VAL A 74 -20.90 -6.34 -12.10
CA VAL A 74 -21.11 -5.08 -11.37
C VAL A 74 -19.97 -4.09 -11.66
N PRO A 75 -20.28 -2.88 -12.18
CA PRO A 75 -19.27 -1.85 -12.38
C PRO A 75 -18.59 -1.44 -11.07
N ARG A 76 -17.27 -1.26 -11.11
CA ARG A 76 -16.47 -0.78 -9.98
C ARG A 76 -16.67 0.70 -9.76
N THR A 77 -16.75 1.11 -8.49
CA THR A 77 -16.84 2.52 -8.15
C THR A 77 -15.45 3.17 -8.22
N GLN A 78 -15.36 4.34 -8.84
CA GLN A 78 -14.08 5.07 -8.92
C GLN A 78 -13.76 5.69 -7.57
N LYS A 79 -12.63 5.29 -7.00
CA LYS A 79 -12.14 5.81 -5.73
C LYS A 79 -11.46 7.17 -5.89
N PRO A 80 -11.66 8.11 -4.96
CA PRO A 80 -10.90 9.36 -4.95
C PRO A 80 -9.39 9.08 -4.92
N GLU A 81 -8.63 9.86 -5.68
CA GLU A 81 -7.17 9.71 -5.69
C GLU A 81 -6.60 10.02 -4.30
N GLY A 82 -5.66 9.20 -3.85
CA GLY A 82 -5.06 9.33 -2.52
C GLY A 82 -5.96 8.89 -1.36
N SER A 83 -7.07 8.20 -1.63
CA SER A 83 -7.87 7.55 -0.59
C SER A 83 -7.02 6.55 0.21
N MET A 84 -7.20 6.56 1.52
CA MET A 84 -6.48 5.71 2.46
C MET A 84 -7.47 4.79 3.15
N ALA A 85 -7.10 3.52 3.32
CA ALA A 85 -7.88 2.60 4.13
C ALA A 85 -7.95 3.12 5.57
N VAL A 86 -9.15 3.08 6.13
CA VAL A 86 -9.44 3.47 7.50
C VAL A 86 -9.74 2.23 8.34
N ILE A 87 -9.64 2.37 9.66
CA ILE A 87 -9.82 1.24 10.57
C ILE A 87 -11.29 0.84 10.59
N VAL A 88 -11.54 -0.45 10.37
CA VAL A 88 -12.87 -1.05 10.46
C VAL A 88 -12.85 -2.18 11.47
N ARG A 89 -13.79 -2.17 12.42
CA ARG A 89 -13.93 -3.22 13.45
C ARG A 89 -15.36 -3.77 13.47
N PRO A 90 -15.57 -5.09 13.53
CA PRO A 90 -16.91 -5.62 13.74
C PRO A 90 -17.42 -5.32 15.16
N ILE A 91 -18.69 -4.93 15.27
CA ILE A 91 -19.39 -4.73 16.54
C ILE A 91 -20.24 -5.97 16.80
N THR A 92 -19.97 -6.66 17.90
CA THR A 92 -20.73 -7.86 18.29
C THR A 92 -21.01 -7.81 19.79
N SER A 93 -22.29 -7.96 20.15
CA SER A 93 -22.77 -7.96 21.53
C SER A 93 -22.75 -9.34 22.18
N LYS A 94 -22.20 -10.34 21.47
CA LYS A 94 -22.15 -11.75 21.89
C LYS A 94 -20.99 -12.00 22.85
N SER A 95 -21.06 -13.08 23.63
CA SER A 95 -19.95 -13.49 24.50
C SER A 95 -18.73 -13.92 23.67
N ASP A 96 -17.51 -13.90 24.21
CA ASP A 96 -16.30 -14.21 23.44
C ASP A 96 -16.32 -15.62 22.79
N LYS A 97 -16.99 -16.60 23.44
CA LYS A 97 -17.19 -17.95 22.88
C LYS A 97 -18.14 -17.96 21.67
N GLU A 98 -19.11 -17.05 21.64
CA GLU A 98 -20.07 -16.92 20.55
C GLU A 98 -19.52 -16.04 19.42
N LYS A 99 -18.71 -15.02 19.74
CA LYS A 99 -17.94 -14.26 18.75
C LYS A 99 -17.06 -15.17 17.90
N ALA A 100 -16.41 -16.15 18.53
CA ALA A 100 -15.57 -17.13 17.83
C ALA A 100 -16.35 -18.02 16.83
N LYS A 101 -17.69 -18.11 16.98
CA LYS A 101 -18.56 -18.87 16.08
C LYS A 101 -19.26 -17.99 15.05
N GLU A 102 -19.14 -16.66 15.14
CA GLU A 102 -19.75 -15.73 14.21
C GLU A 102 -18.94 -15.68 12.92
N ILE A 103 -19.59 -15.97 11.79
CA ILE A 103 -18.94 -16.09 10.48
C ILE A 103 -19.22 -14.84 9.67
N PHE A 104 -18.15 -14.15 9.29
CA PHE A 104 -18.21 -12.95 8.46
C PHE A 104 -18.00 -13.30 6.99
N TYR A 105 -19.08 -13.69 6.32
CA TYR A 105 -19.07 -13.99 4.87
C TYR A 105 -18.69 -12.79 4.00
N VAL A 106 -18.91 -11.57 4.51
CA VAL A 106 -18.66 -10.32 3.79
C VAL A 106 -17.77 -9.42 4.63
N LYS A 107 -16.65 -8.99 4.05
CA LYS A 107 -15.69 -8.04 4.63
C LYS A 107 -15.98 -6.63 4.14
N LEU A 108 -16.19 -5.72 5.09
CA LEU A 108 -16.25 -4.29 4.82
C LEU A 108 -14.84 -3.72 4.66
N ARG A 109 -14.59 -3.03 3.55
CA ARG A 109 -13.42 -2.19 3.34
C ARG A 109 -13.88 -0.74 3.24
N ALA A 110 -13.35 0.12 4.09
CA ALA A 110 -13.60 1.55 4.04
C ALA A 110 -12.30 2.30 3.69
N GLU A 111 -12.38 3.24 2.75
CA GLU A 111 -11.29 4.11 2.34
C GLU A 111 -11.77 5.56 2.32
N ALA A 112 -11.06 6.46 2.97
CA ALA A 112 -11.41 7.87 3.06
C ALA A 112 -10.38 8.73 2.32
N ASP A 113 -10.83 9.79 1.65
CA ASP A 113 -9.94 10.79 1.10
C ASP A 113 -9.30 11.65 2.19
N ARG A 114 -8.27 12.44 1.82
CA ARG A 114 -7.57 13.30 2.78
C ARG A 114 -8.46 14.38 3.40
N GLY A 115 -9.39 14.94 2.63
CA GLY A 115 -10.30 15.98 3.12
C GLY A 115 -11.13 15.47 4.29
N LEU A 116 -11.71 14.27 4.14
CA LEU A 116 -12.50 13.65 5.19
C LEU A 116 -11.65 13.34 6.43
N MET A 117 -10.43 12.86 6.23
CA MET A 117 -9.53 12.49 7.32
C MET A 117 -9.01 13.69 8.14
N ASP A 118 -8.69 14.79 7.45
CA ASP A 118 -8.00 15.94 8.06
C ASP A 118 -8.99 17.05 8.48
N GLN A 119 -10.02 17.29 7.66
CA GLN A 119 -10.97 18.41 7.83
C GLN A 119 -12.36 17.95 8.24
N GLY A 120 -12.65 16.65 8.20
CA GLY A 120 -14.01 16.11 8.45
C GLY A 120 -14.97 16.31 7.28
N LYS A 121 -14.47 16.71 6.11
CA LYS A 121 -15.26 16.92 4.90
C LYS A 121 -14.60 16.29 3.68
N GLY A 122 -15.27 15.34 3.04
CA GLY A 122 -14.74 14.67 1.86
C GLY A 122 -15.54 13.42 1.51
N LYS A 123 -14.86 12.47 0.87
CA LYS A 123 -15.47 11.25 0.34
C LYS A 123 -15.02 10.01 1.10
N LEU A 124 -16.00 9.18 1.46
CA LEU A 124 -15.85 7.86 2.04
C LEU A 124 -16.27 6.82 1.01
N HIS A 125 -15.33 6.00 0.57
CA HIS A 125 -15.60 4.83 -0.25
C HIS A 125 -15.75 3.60 0.65
N ILE A 126 -16.90 2.93 0.58
CA ILE A 126 -17.13 1.65 1.26
C ILE A 126 -17.31 0.54 0.23
N GLY A 127 -16.76 -0.64 0.50
CA GLY A 127 -16.87 -1.81 -0.35
C GLY A 127 -17.12 -3.07 0.45
N PHE A 128 -18.18 -3.79 0.12
CA PHE A 128 -18.54 -5.08 0.69
C PHE A 128 -18.00 -6.20 -0.20
N HIS A 129 -17.03 -6.95 0.30
CA HIS A 129 -16.32 -7.99 -0.44
C HIS A 129 -16.65 -9.36 0.17
N LEU A 130 -17.07 -10.32 -0.66
CA LEU A 130 -17.20 -11.70 -0.20
C LEU A 130 -15.82 -12.22 0.24
N ASP A 131 -15.77 -12.91 1.37
CA ASP A 131 -14.54 -13.50 1.87
C ASP A 131 -14.18 -14.76 1.06
N PRO A 132 -13.04 -14.80 0.35
CA PRO A 132 -12.66 -15.97 -0.46
C PRO A 132 -12.46 -17.25 0.33
N LEU A 133 -12.34 -17.17 1.66
CA LEU A 133 -12.32 -18.35 2.54
C LEU A 133 -13.66 -19.09 2.59
N HIS A 134 -14.74 -18.41 2.24
CA HIS A 134 -16.08 -18.96 2.18
C HIS A 134 -16.47 -19.07 0.70
N THR A 135 -16.96 -20.24 0.29
CA THR A 135 -17.40 -20.56 -1.09
C THR A 135 -18.72 -19.89 -1.47
N VAL A 136 -19.04 -18.77 -0.81
CA VAL A 136 -20.33 -18.09 -0.92
C VAL A 136 -20.36 -17.08 -2.05
N HIS A 137 -21.58 -16.79 -2.50
CA HIS A 137 -21.87 -15.78 -3.52
C HIS A 137 -23.10 -14.94 -3.17
N TRP A 138 -23.27 -13.85 -3.92
CA TRP A 138 -24.49 -13.06 -3.88
C TRP A 138 -25.63 -13.80 -4.58
N ASN A 139 -26.82 -13.70 -4.00
CA ASN A 139 -28.06 -14.09 -4.67
C ASN A 139 -28.80 -12.81 -5.08
N ASN A 140 -28.78 -12.50 -6.38
CA ASN A 140 -29.41 -11.30 -6.93
C ASN A 140 -30.92 -11.44 -7.13
N LEU A 141 -31.48 -12.64 -6.88
CA LEU A 141 -32.92 -12.90 -6.88
C LEU A 141 -33.54 -12.63 -5.49
N ALA A 142 -32.73 -12.64 -4.43
CA ALA A 142 -33.12 -12.26 -3.09
C ALA A 142 -33.08 -10.73 -2.92
N ASP A 143 -33.43 -10.26 -1.72
CA ASP A 143 -33.29 -8.85 -1.40
C ASP A 143 -31.83 -8.41 -1.51
N PRO A 144 -31.57 -7.26 -2.16
CA PRO A 144 -30.21 -6.76 -2.36
C PRO A 144 -29.55 -6.43 -1.03
N LEU A 145 -28.21 -6.44 -1.02
CA LEU A 145 -27.43 -5.95 0.11
C LEU A 145 -27.88 -4.53 0.46
N TYR A 146 -28.27 -4.33 1.72
CA TYR A 146 -28.68 -3.05 2.26
C TYR A 146 -27.72 -2.65 3.39
N PHE A 147 -27.33 -1.39 3.43
CA PHE A 147 -26.55 -0.84 4.53
C PHE A 147 -27.17 0.46 5.05
N GLU A 148 -26.90 0.73 6.32
CA GLU A 148 -27.36 1.94 7.01
C GLU A 148 -26.30 2.42 8.01
N PHE A 149 -26.00 3.71 7.96
CA PHE A 149 -25.15 4.39 8.91
C PHE A 149 -25.96 4.92 10.08
N LYS A 150 -25.55 4.56 11.29
CA LYS A 150 -26.02 5.20 12.53
C LYS A 150 -25.08 6.38 12.79
N THR A 151 -25.45 7.53 12.24
CA THR A 151 -24.63 8.74 12.32
C THR A 151 -24.80 9.44 13.67
N PRO A 152 -23.70 9.83 14.33
CA PRO A 152 -23.79 10.71 15.49
C PRO A 152 -24.18 12.14 15.07
N LYS A 153 -24.77 12.90 16.01
CA LYS A 153 -25.26 14.27 15.76
C LYS A 153 -24.12 15.16 15.22
N GLY A 154 -24.38 15.86 14.12
CA GLY A 154 -23.45 16.85 13.54
C GLY A 154 -22.72 16.43 12.26
N ILE A 155 -22.90 15.19 11.80
CA ILE A 155 -22.34 14.67 10.54
C ILE A 155 -23.45 14.62 9.48
N LYS A 156 -23.24 15.31 8.36
CA LYS A 156 -24.11 15.21 7.17
C LYS A 156 -23.50 14.22 6.20
N MET A 157 -24.32 13.35 5.62
CA MET A 157 -23.92 12.40 4.59
C MET A 157 -24.82 12.56 3.36
N SER A 158 -24.26 12.40 2.16
CA SER A 158 -25.07 12.40 0.92
C SER A 158 -26.08 11.25 0.89
N THR A 159 -25.72 10.09 1.44
CA THR A 159 -26.64 9.00 1.72
C THR A 159 -26.26 8.32 3.03
N SER A 160 -27.21 8.24 3.96
CA SER A 160 -27.05 7.50 5.21
C SER A 160 -27.41 6.02 5.07
N LYS A 161 -28.15 5.67 4.01
CA LYS A 161 -28.54 4.30 3.69
C LYS A 161 -28.37 4.01 2.21
N GLY A 162 -28.17 2.75 1.84
CA GLY A 162 -28.01 2.38 0.44
C GLY A 162 -28.31 0.91 0.21
N SER A 163 -28.66 0.60 -1.03
CA SER A 163 -28.93 -0.75 -1.50
C SER A 163 -28.06 -1.04 -2.71
N ALA A 164 -27.58 -2.28 -2.83
CA ALA A 164 -26.87 -2.74 -4.01
C ALA A 164 -27.76 -2.61 -5.26
N PRO A 165 -27.16 -2.28 -6.43
CA PRO A 165 -27.90 -2.21 -7.68
C PRO A 165 -28.41 -3.59 -8.09
N LYS A 166 -29.55 -3.63 -8.78
CA LYS A 166 -30.05 -4.86 -9.38
C LYS A 166 -29.11 -5.33 -10.49
N VAL A 167 -28.72 -6.60 -10.43
CA VAL A 167 -27.84 -7.24 -11.40
C VAL A 167 -28.64 -8.21 -12.25
N LYS A 168 -28.34 -8.28 -13.55
CA LYS A 168 -29.05 -9.19 -14.48
C LYS A 168 -28.72 -10.65 -14.22
N ALA A 169 -27.48 -10.95 -13.83
CA ALA A 169 -27.08 -12.30 -13.47
C ALA A 169 -27.79 -12.75 -12.18
N PRO A 170 -28.26 -14.02 -12.08
CA PRO A 170 -28.95 -14.51 -10.88
C PRO A 170 -28.02 -14.58 -9.65
N SER A 171 -26.73 -14.78 -9.86
CA SER A 171 -25.69 -14.78 -8.83
C SER A 171 -24.38 -14.20 -9.37
N ASP A 172 -23.57 -13.62 -8.48
CA ASP A 172 -22.24 -13.12 -8.80
C ASP A 172 -21.34 -13.05 -7.54
N ILE A 173 -20.06 -12.77 -7.74
CA ILE A 173 -19.07 -12.57 -6.67
C ILE A 173 -18.48 -11.15 -6.62
N ASP A 174 -19.07 -10.20 -7.34
CA ASP A 174 -18.52 -8.85 -7.42
C ASP A 174 -18.79 -8.06 -6.14
N PRO A 175 -17.83 -7.24 -5.69
CA PRO A 175 -18.04 -6.45 -4.49
C PRO A 175 -19.07 -5.34 -4.71
N ARG A 176 -19.77 -5.01 -3.65
CA ARG A 176 -20.75 -3.92 -3.64
C ARG A 176 -20.08 -2.68 -3.10
N GLU A 177 -19.80 -1.73 -3.99
CA GLU A 177 -19.02 -0.52 -3.70
C GLU A 177 -19.91 0.71 -3.75
N PHE A 178 -19.70 1.64 -2.83
CA PHE A 178 -20.45 2.88 -2.71
C PHE A 178 -19.51 4.04 -2.36
N LEU A 179 -19.80 5.21 -2.92
CA LEU A 179 -19.08 6.45 -2.62
C LEU A 179 -20.04 7.42 -1.93
N ILE A 180 -19.68 7.84 -0.72
CA ILE A 180 -20.52 8.66 0.15
C ILE A 180 -19.77 9.95 0.41
N GLU A 181 -20.45 11.09 0.24
CA GLU A 181 -19.91 12.39 0.64
C GLU A 181 -20.28 12.62 2.10
N VAL A 182 -19.29 13.00 2.90
CA VAL A 182 -19.43 13.22 4.34
C VAL A 182 -18.97 14.64 4.65
N ASP A 183 -19.78 15.37 5.41
CA ASP A 183 -19.51 16.74 5.83
C ASP A 183 -19.82 16.90 7.32
N SER A 184 -18.77 16.99 8.13
CA SER A 184 -18.86 17.32 9.55
C SER A 184 -18.79 18.82 9.75
N SER A 185 -19.88 19.38 10.26
CA SER A 185 -19.98 20.82 10.54
C SER A 185 -19.06 21.28 11.67
N ALA A 186 -18.53 20.34 12.46
CA ALA A 186 -17.69 20.56 13.64
C ALA A 186 -16.19 20.33 13.38
N GLY A 187 -15.79 20.10 12.12
CA GLY A 187 -14.41 19.75 11.76
C GLY A 187 -14.14 18.25 11.85
N ARG A 188 -12.92 17.86 12.25
CA ARG A 188 -12.45 16.48 12.24
C ARG A 188 -13.39 15.55 13.02
N ILE A 189 -13.73 14.42 12.40
CA ILE A 189 -14.59 13.40 13.01
C ILE A 189 -13.71 12.45 13.83
N GLU A 190 -13.78 12.57 15.16
CA GLU A 190 -13.02 11.71 16.08
C GLU A 190 -13.81 10.47 16.52
N GLN A 191 -15.13 10.61 16.63
CA GLN A 191 -16.03 9.51 16.97
C GLN A 191 -16.19 8.56 15.78
N PRO A 192 -16.24 7.24 16.03
CA PRO A 192 -16.42 6.28 14.97
C PRO A 192 -17.83 6.34 14.37
N LEU A 193 -17.92 5.97 13.10
CA LEU A 193 -19.19 5.81 12.40
C LEU A 193 -19.66 4.36 12.54
N GLU A 194 -20.89 4.17 12.98
CA GLU A 194 -21.49 2.84 13.01
C GLU A 194 -22.19 2.55 11.67
N LEU A 195 -21.93 1.38 11.11
CA LEU A 195 -22.58 0.88 9.90
C LEU A 195 -23.20 -0.48 10.19
N GLU A 196 -24.47 -0.63 9.87
CA GLU A 196 -25.18 -1.90 9.85
C GLU A 196 -25.35 -2.35 8.39
N VAL A 197 -25.09 -3.62 8.09
CA VAL A 197 -25.27 -4.20 6.76
C VAL A 197 -26.05 -5.50 6.85
N SER A 198 -27.05 -5.64 5.99
CA SER A 198 -27.87 -6.83 5.84
C SER A 198 -27.71 -7.38 4.42
N TYR A 199 -27.48 -8.69 4.31
CA TYR A 199 -27.25 -9.33 3.02
C TYR A 199 -27.57 -10.83 3.08
N PHE A 200 -27.68 -11.44 1.90
CA PHE A 200 -27.78 -12.89 1.74
C PHE A 200 -26.44 -13.45 1.27
N ALA A 201 -25.92 -14.45 1.99
CA ALA A 201 -24.82 -15.29 1.52
C ALA A 201 -25.38 -16.66 1.16
N CYS A 202 -25.08 -17.13 -0.05
CA CYS A 202 -25.52 -18.43 -0.53
C CYS A 202 -24.32 -19.30 -0.89
N ASP A 203 -24.43 -20.60 -0.62
CA ASP A 203 -23.49 -21.63 -1.02
C ASP A 203 -24.26 -22.70 -1.80
N ASP A 204 -23.98 -22.81 -3.10
CA ASP A 204 -24.64 -23.77 -3.98
C ASP A 204 -24.15 -25.21 -3.75
N GLU A 205 -22.93 -25.42 -3.25
CA GLU A 205 -22.39 -26.77 -3.00
C GLU A 205 -23.01 -27.38 -1.74
N GLU A 206 -23.17 -26.56 -0.69
CA GLU A 206 -23.83 -26.95 0.55
C GLU A 206 -25.36 -26.75 0.51
N GLY A 207 -25.88 -26.07 -0.51
CA GLY A 207 -27.31 -25.92 -0.78
C GLY A 207 -28.06 -25.00 0.19
N TRP A 208 -27.42 -23.97 0.73
CA TRP A 208 -28.05 -23.04 1.67
C TRP A 208 -27.90 -21.57 1.27
N CYS A 209 -28.86 -20.75 1.72
CA CYS A 209 -28.84 -19.30 1.64
C CYS A 209 -29.21 -18.71 3.01
N ARG A 210 -28.33 -17.88 3.59
CA ARG A 210 -28.52 -17.29 4.92
C ARG A 210 -28.63 -15.77 4.82
N ALA A 211 -29.67 -15.23 5.43
CA ALA A 211 -29.75 -13.81 5.75
C ALA A 211 -28.81 -13.51 6.91
N VAL A 212 -27.92 -12.54 6.75
CA VAL A 212 -26.90 -12.17 7.72
C VAL A 212 -26.92 -10.66 7.91
N THR A 213 -26.81 -10.25 9.17
CA THR A 213 -26.72 -8.84 9.54
C THR A 213 -25.51 -8.63 10.42
N HIS A 214 -24.62 -7.72 9.99
CA HIS A 214 -23.40 -7.38 10.71
C HIS A 214 -23.35 -5.89 10.98
N ARG A 215 -22.73 -5.54 12.10
CA ARG A 215 -22.44 -4.15 12.47
C ARG A 215 -20.95 -3.92 12.49
N TYR A 216 -20.54 -2.74 12.04
CA TYR A 216 -19.17 -2.31 11.96
C TYR A 216 -19.01 -0.92 12.56
N GLU A 217 -17.87 -0.73 13.19
CA GLU A 217 -17.34 0.55 13.62
C GLU A 217 -16.27 0.98 12.61
N ILE A 218 -16.43 2.18 12.03
CA ILE A 218 -15.48 2.79 11.11
C ILE A 218 -14.84 3.98 11.81
N GLU A 219 -13.57 3.83 12.18
CA GLU A 219 -12.77 4.90 12.78
C GLU A 219 -12.01 5.61 11.65
N LEU A 220 -12.21 6.92 11.48
CA LEU A 220 -11.54 7.76 10.45
C LEU A 220 -10.07 8.04 10.80
N ARG A 221 -9.34 6.96 11.04
CA ARG A 221 -7.90 6.90 11.24
C ARG A 221 -7.32 5.91 10.25
N ARG A 222 -6.17 6.26 9.68
CA ARG A 222 -5.50 5.41 8.69
C ARG A 222 -5.20 4.03 9.29
N ASP A 223 -5.66 2.99 8.61
CA ASP A 223 -5.29 1.62 8.91
C ASP A 223 -3.94 1.32 8.22
N ARG A 224 -2.93 1.02 9.05
CA ARG A 224 -1.57 0.69 8.58
C ARG A 224 -1.48 -0.74 8.04
N ASP A 225 -2.47 -1.59 8.35
CA ASP A 225 -2.49 -3.01 8.05
C ASP A 225 -3.44 -3.41 6.93
N ALA A 226 -4.41 -2.57 6.59
CA ALA A 226 -5.41 -2.83 5.54
C ALA A 226 -4.86 -2.96 4.10
N GLY A 227 -3.55 -2.78 3.91
CA GLY A 227 -2.88 -2.80 2.60
C GLY A 227 -3.34 -1.67 1.68
N SER A 228 -2.58 -1.41 0.62
CA SER A 228 -2.94 -0.40 -0.38
C SER A 228 -3.25 -1.07 -1.72
N VAL A 229 -4.47 -0.90 -2.20
CA VAL A 229 -4.82 -1.29 -3.57
C VAL A 229 -4.41 -0.13 -4.47
N ARG A 230 -3.38 -0.32 -5.30
CA ARG A 230 -3.06 0.65 -6.35
C ARG A 230 -4.22 0.59 -7.36
N SER A 231 -5.00 1.67 -7.47
CA SER A 231 -6.12 1.73 -8.42
C SER A 231 -5.67 1.34 -9.83
N SER A 232 -6.42 0.44 -10.45
CA SER A 232 -6.16 -0.16 -11.78
C SER A 232 -6.20 0.84 -12.94
N GLY A 233 -6.42 2.13 -12.69
CA GLY A 233 -6.45 3.20 -13.70
C GLY A 233 -5.12 3.97 -13.88
N GLY A 234 -4.10 3.70 -13.06
CA GLY A 234 -2.76 4.23 -13.28
C GLY A 234 -2.00 3.40 -14.30
N GLY A 235 -2.30 3.60 -15.59
CA GLY A 235 -1.59 3.03 -16.74
C GLY A 235 -0.13 3.49 -16.83
N ARG A 236 0.68 3.19 -15.82
CA ARG A 236 2.12 2.98 -15.96
C ARG A 236 2.32 1.50 -15.84
N GLY A 237 2.14 0.84 -16.98
CA GLY A 237 2.45 -0.56 -17.13
C GLY A 237 3.84 -0.87 -16.58
N PHE A 238 4.01 -2.12 -16.18
CA PHE A 238 5.29 -2.75 -15.89
C PHE A 238 6.18 -2.88 -17.14
N ASP A 239 6.19 -1.86 -18.01
CA ASP A 239 7.25 -1.65 -18.98
C ASP A 239 8.46 -1.07 -18.23
N ARG A 240 9.05 -1.91 -17.37
CA ARG A 240 10.47 -1.82 -17.06
C ARG A 240 11.21 -2.17 -18.34
N ARG A 241 11.27 -1.24 -19.28
CA ARG A 241 12.46 -1.14 -20.12
C ARG A 241 13.62 -1.00 -19.16
N GLN A 242 14.42 -2.06 -19.09
CA GLN A 242 15.66 -2.12 -18.35
C GLN A 242 16.50 -0.89 -18.72
N ARG A 243 16.53 0.12 -17.84
CA ARG A 243 17.68 1.03 -17.77
C ARG A 243 18.67 0.38 -16.81
N PRO A 244 19.85 -0.05 -17.28
CA PRO A 244 20.94 -0.41 -16.39
C PRO A 244 21.29 0.84 -15.56
N GLY A 245 21.20 0.77 -14.23
CA GLY A 245 21.78 1.80 -13.34
C GLY A 245 20.88 2.52 -12.33
N GLY A 246 19.61 2.13 -12.12
CA GLY A 246 18.71 2.82 -11.17
C GLY A 246 18.82 2.38 -9.70
N ARG A 247 19.82 2.90 -8.97
CA ARG A 247 20.05 2.71 -7.52
C ARG A 247 18.97 3.42 -6.68
N GLY A 248 17.90 2.71 -6.31
CA GLY A 248 16.84 3.23 -5.43
C GLY A 248 17.06 2.87 -3.97
N GLY A 249 17.86 3.66 -3.25
CA GLY A 249 18.02 3.58 -1.79
C GLY A 249 17.77 4.95 -1.14
N PHE A 250 16.72 5.06 -0.34
CA PHE A 250 16.54 6.18 0.58
C PHE A 250 17.21 5.84 1.91
N GLY A 251 18.40 6.42 2.13
CA GLY A 251 19.14 6.29 3.38
C GLY A 251 20.61 6.55 3.13
N GLN A 252 21.08 7.75 3.51
CA GLN A 252 22.40 8.33 3.26
C GLN A 252 22.63 8.83 1.82
N ARG A 253 22.22 10.09 1.56
CA ARG A 253 22.95 10.90 0.58
C ARG A 253 24.37 11.02 1.11
N ARG A 254 25.29 10.17 0.63
CA ARG A 254 26.72 10.41 0.79
C ARG A 254 26.97 11.85 0.32
N ARG A 255 27.69 12.63 1.15
CA ARG A 255 28.19 13.94 0.76
C ARG A 255 28.82 13.78 -0.63
N PRO A 256 28.55 14.67 -1.60
CA PRO A 256 29.33 14.68 -2.83
C PRO A 256 30.81 14.73 -2.43
N ASP A 257 31.57 13.72 -2.83
CA ASP A 257 33.00 13.71 -2.60
C ASP A 257 33.62 14.76 -3.53
N VAL A 258 34.32 15.74 -2.96
CA VAL A 258 34.89 16.86 -3.73
C VAL A 258 35.90 16.34 -4.75
N GLY A 259 36.63 15.26 -4.43
CA GLY A 259 37.57 14.61 -5.35
C GLY A 259 36.87 14.02 -6.57
N GLN A 260 35.79 13.26 -6.39
CA GLN A 260 34.99 12.73 -7.51
C GLN A 260 34.29 13.82 -8.34
N MET A 261 34.13 15.00 -7.78
CA MET A 261 33.47 16.12 -8.43
C MET A 261 34.44 16.89 -9.33
N LEU A 262 35.65 17.14 -8.84
CA LEU A 262 36.77 17.67 -9.65
C LEU A 262 37.07 16.74 -10.81
N GLU A 263 37.28 15.44 -10.57
CA GLU A 263 37.61 14.44 -11.62
C GLU A 263 36.58 14.36 -12.76
N ARG A 264 35.35 14.85 -12.56
CA ARG A 264 34.27 14.84 -13.56
C ARG A 264 34.08 16.16 -14.29
N MET A 265 34.56 17.27 -13.75
CA MET A 265 34.23 18.61 -14.24
C MET A 265 35.47 19.43 -14.60
N ASP A 266 36.57 19.24 -13.88
CA ASP A 266 37.89 19.73 -14.25
C ASP A 266 38.32 19.04 -15.55
N THR A 267 38.04 19.70 -16.68
CA THR A 267 38.23 19.13 -18.02
C THR A 267 39.63 19.43 -18.51
N ASN A 268 40.21 20.54 -18.07
CA ASN A 268 41.56 20.97 -18.40
C ASN A 268 42.65 20.37 -17.47
N GLY A 269 42.26 19.77 -16.34
CA GLY A 269 43.13 19.06 -15.39
C GLY A 269 43.96 19.97 -14.49
N ASP A 270 43.52 21.21 -14.26
CA ASP A 270 44.26 22.21 -13.48
C ASP A 270 43.98 22.15 -11.96
N GLY A 271 43.07 21.27 -11.53
CA GLY A 271 42.72 21.04 -10.14
C GLY A 271 41.68 22.03 -9.58
N VAL A 272 41.11 22.90 -10.42
CA VAL A 272 39.99 23.78 -10.09
C VAL A 272 38.83 23.57 -11.08
N ILE A 273 37.67 24.19 -10.83
CA ILE A 273 36.56 24.18 -11.80
C ILE A 273 36.33 25.62 -12.25
N ALA A 274 36.67 25.92 -13.49
CA ALA A 274 36.40 27.23 -14.07
C ALA A 274 34.89 27.45 -14.28
N LEU A 275 34.45 28.71 -14.38
CA LEU A 275 33.04 29.05 -14.67
C LEU A 275 32.53 28.36 -15.94
N GLU A 276 33.40 28.19 -16.93
CA GLU A 276 33.12 27.56 -18.22
C GLU A 276 32.93 26.04 -18.12
N GLU A 277 33.54 25.42 -17.10
CA GLU A 277 33.47 23.99 -16.80
C GLU A 277 32.34 23.65 -15.82
N ALA A 278 31.78 24.67 -15.16
CA ALA A 278 30.65 24.51 -14.25
C ALA A 278 29.34 24.27 -15.02
N HIS A 279 28.68 23.14 -14.75
CA HIS A 279 27.40 22.80 -15.37
C HIS A 279 26.29 22.49 -14.35
N GLY A 280 25.04 22.70 -14.76
CA GLY A 280 23.85 22.39 -13.97
C GLY A 280 23.70 23.25 -12.71
N PRO A 281 23.19 22.69 -11.57
CA PRO A 281 22.91 23.45 -10.35
C PRO A 281 24.14 24.11 -9.70
N MET A 282 25.33 23.78 -10.17
CA MET A 282 26.60 24.38 -9.74
C MET A 282 26.86 25.71 -10.44
N ALA A 283 26.55 25.83 -11.74
CA ALA A 283 26.66 27.09 -12.48
C ALA A 283 25.74 28.15 -11.84
N ASP A 284 24.51 27.77 -11.49
CA ASP A 284 23.55 28.65 -10.80
C ASP A 284 24.05 29.17 -9.44
N ARG A 285 25.02 28.47 -8.84
CA ARG A 285 25.54 28.74 -7.51
C ARG A 285 27.02 29.07 -7.52
N PHE A 286 27.63 29.23 -8.69
CA PHE A 286 29.05 29.43 -8.85
C PHE A 286 29.52 30.65 -8.06
N LYS A 287 28.83 31.79 -8.27
CA LYS A 287 29.05 33.05 -7.52
C LYS A 287 28.86 32.95 -6.01
N MET A 288 28.19 31.91 -5.51
CA MET A 288 27.99 31.69 -4.08
C MET A 288 29.06 30.76 -3.48
N MET A 289 29.78 30.01 -4.33
CA MET A 289 30.84 29.08 -3.95
C MET A 289 32.22 29.70 -4.10
N ASP A 290 32.43 30.49 -5.14
CA ASP A 290 33.62 31.29 -5.42
C ASP A 290 33.68 32.44 -4.41
N THR A 291 34.51 32.30 -3.38
CA THR A 291 34.56 33.22 -2.24
C THR A 291 35.61 34.29 -2.44
N ASP A 292 36.62 34.03 -3.26
CA ASP A 292 37.68 34.99 -3.60
C ASP A 292 37.42 35.73 -4.94
N GLU A 293 36.31 35.40 -5.63
CA GLU A 293 35.86 36.00 -6.89
C GLU A 293 36.89 35.89 -8.01
N ASN A 294 37.72 34.84 -7.97
CA ASN A 294 38.78 34.62 -8.94
C ASN A 294 38.27 33.99 -10.26
N GLY A 295 37.00 33.59 -10.33
CA GLY A 295 36.38 32.99 -11.52
C GLY A 295 36.56 31.47 -11.65
N SER A 296 37.06 30.81 -10.60
CA SER A 296 37.26 29.36 -10.51
C SER A 296 36.88 28.84 -9.12
N LEU A 297 36.51 27.56 -9.01
CA LEU A 297 36.21 26.92 -7.72
C LEU A 297 37.35 25.99 -7.33
N SER A 298 38.08 26.38 -6.27
CA SER A 298 39.10 25.52 -5.67
C SER A 298 38.50 24.37 -4.86
N LYS A 299 39.30 23.33 -4.63
CA LYS A 299 38.92 22.19 -3.78
C LYS A 299 38.50 22.63 -2.38
N GLU A 300 39.20 23.62 -1.82
CA GLU A 300 38.97 24.17 -0.48
C GLU A 300 37.64 24.93 -0.39
N GLU A 301 37.27 25.67 -1.44
CA GLU A 301 36.00 26.41 -1.51
C GLU A 301 34.80 25.48 -1.66
N LEU A 302 34.94 24.45 -2.51
CA LEU A 302 33.94 23.39 -2.65
C LEU A 302 33.72 22.68 -1.32
N GLN A 303 34.79 22.30 -0.63
CA GLN A 303 34.71 21.60 0.64
C GLN A 303 34.04 22.47 1.71
N LYS A 304 34.44 23.74 1.86
CA LYS A 304 33.82 24.69 2.80
C LYS A 304 32.33 24.90 2.51
N HIS A 305 31.93 24.99 1.24
CA HIS A 305 30.54 25.18 0.86
C HIS A 305 29.67 23.93 1.19
N PHE A 306 30.19 22.72 0.94
CA PHE A 306 29.48 21.48 1.29
C PHE A 306 29.43 21.23 2.81
N GLU A 307 30.45 21.62 3.55
CA GLU A 307 30.47 21.56 5.02
C GLU A 307 29.44 22.52 5.63
N ARG A 308 29.35 23.77 5.15
CA ARG A 308 28.34 24.76 5.58
C ARG A 308 26.90 24.30 5.33
N ARG A 309 26.64 23.58 4.23
CA ARG A 309 25.31 23.00 3.94
C ARG A 309 24.96 21.78 4.79
N GLY A 310 25.95 21.07 5.32
CA GLY A 310 25.77 19.94 6.22
C GLY A 310 25.42 20.34 7.66
N SER A 311 25.81 21.54 8.10
CA SER A 311 25.61 22.02 9.48
C SER A 311 24.32 22.83 9.70
N ARG A 312 23.54 23.11 8.66
CA ARG A 312 22.30 23.92 8.71
C ARG A 312 21.02 23.11 8.48
N ARG A 313 21.02 21.81 8.77
CA ARG A 313 19.84 20.95 8.69
C ARG A 313 19.75 19.99 9.85
#